data_AF-A0A6P2FFD3-F1
#
_entry.id   AF-A0A6P2FFD3-F1
#
_cell.length_a   1.000
_cell.length_b   1.000
_cell.length_c   1.000
_cell.angle_alpha   90.00
_cell.angle_beta   90.00
_cell.angle_gamma   90.00
#
_symmetry.space_group_name_H-M   'P 1'
#
loop_
_entity.id
_entity.type
_entity.pdbx_description
1 polymer ?
#
loop_
_entity_poly.entity_id
_entity_poly.type
_entity_poly.pdbx_seq_one_letter_code
_entity_poly.pdbx_strand_id
1 'polypeptide(L)' 'MSTNKLRLGPLPRTECVKLTFTCPASLKTELDRYAALHTQTYGERVDAVALVPHMLEVFMARDRGFRKMGD' A
#
# COMPACT_ATOMS: atom_id res chain seq x y z
N MET A 1 42.69 5.76 -19.15
CA MET A 1 42.17 5.80 -17.77
C MET A 1 40.94 4.90 -17.71
N SER A 2 41.05 3.75 -17.06
CA SER A 2 39.98 2.76 -16.99
C SER A 2 38.83 3.29 -16.13
N THR A 3 37.69 3.59 -16.76
CA THR A 3 36.45 3.89 -16.05
C THR A 3 36.03 2.64 -15.28
N ASN A 4 36.23 2.64 -13.95
CA ASN A 4 35.68 1.62 -13.07
C ASN A 4 34.15 1.66 -13.16
N LYS A 5 33.58 0.89 -14.09
CA LYS A 5 32.14 0.66 -14.16
C LYS A 5 31.78 -0.19 -12.96
N LEU A 6 31.09 0.40 -11.98
CA LEU A 6 30.48 -0.34 -10.89
C LEU A 6 29.59 -1.43 -11.49
N ARG A 7 29.71 -2.66 -10.99
CA ARG A 7 28.91 -3.82 -11.45
C ARG A 7 27.43 -3.67 -11.09
N LEU A 8 27.12 -2.74 -10.20
CA LEU A 8 25.78 -2.36 -9.81
C LEU A 8 25.36 -1.13 -10.61
N GLY A 9 24.32 -1.29 -11.43
CA GLY A 9 23.64 -0.17 -12.08
C GLY A 9 22.94 0.75 -11.07
N PRO A 10 22.34 1.87 -11.51
CA PRO A 10 21.56 2.72 -10.63
C PRO A 10 20.49 1.89 -9.90
N LEU A 11 20.44 2.02 -8.58
CA LEU A 11 19.45 1.34 -7.76
C LEU A 11 18.03 1.82 -8.12
N PRO A 12 17.02 0.93 -8.12
CA PRO A 12 15.64 1.35 -8.31
C PRO A 12 15.27 2.39 -7.26
N ARG A 13 14.74 3.53 -7.70
CA ARG A 13 14.20 4.54 -6.80
C ARG A 13 12.79 4.14 -6.42
N THR A 14 12.61 3.70 -5.18
CA THR A 14 11.28 3.57 -4.60
C THR A 14 10.86 4.93 -4.09
N GLU A 15 9.96 5.60 -4.79
CA GLU A 15 9.38 6.87 -4.34
C GLU A 15 8.19 6.57 -3.42
N CYS A 16 8.32 6.95 -2.15
CA CYS A 16 7.23 6.87 -1.18
C CYS A 16 6.56 8.25 -1.05
N VAL A 17 5.26 8.32 -1.31
CA VAL A 17 4.47 9.55 -1.15
C VAL A 17 3.64 9.45 0.12
N LYS A 18 3.79 10.41 1.03
CA LYS A 18 2.93 10.51 2.23
C LYS A 18 1.64 11.23 1.87
N LEU A 19 0.50 10.56 2.08
CA LEU A 19 -0.83 11.13 1.91
C LEU A 19 -1.52 11.22 3.28
N THR A 20 -2.09 12.38 3.58
CA THR A 20 -2.97 12.58 4.75
C THR A 20 -4.40 12.72 4.25
N PHE A 21 -5.34 11.96 4.81
CA PHE A 21 -6.76 12.07 4.47
C PHE A 21 -7.63 12.09 5.73
N THR A 22 -8.77 12.77 5.62
CA THR A 22 -9.82 12.72 6.65
C THR A 22 -10.74 11.56 6.33
N CYS A 23 -11.03 10.72 7.31
CA CYS A 23 -12.02 9.65 7.19
C CYS A 23 -13.12 9.79 8.23
N PRO A 24 -14.34 9.30 7.94
CA PRO A 24 -15.38 9.16 8.95
C PRO A 24 -14.90 8.26 10.10
N ALA A 25 -15.29 8.59 11.33
CA ALA A 25 -14.94 7.79 12.51
C ALA A 25 -15.40 6.33 12.38
N SER A 26 -16.59 6.11 11.79
CA SER A 26 -17.12 4.77 11.51
C SER A 26 -16.20 3.94 10.62
N LEU A 27 -15.60 4.54 9.58
CA LEU A 27 -14.65 3.85 8.72
C LEU A 27 -13.38 3.47 9.47
N LYS A 28 -12.86 4.35 10.33
CA LYS A 28 -11.69 4.04 11.18
C LYS A 28 -11.98 2.86 12.11
N THR A 29 -13.15 2.83 12.75
CA THR A 29 -13.56 1.73 13.61
C THR A 29 -13.61 0.39 12.87
N GLU A 30 -14.17 0.35 11.66
CA GLU A 30 -14.21 -0.88 10.87
C GLU A 30 -12.81 -1.32 10.40
N LEU A 31 -11.93 -0.39 10.04
CA LEU A 31 -10.54 -0.69 9.70
C LEU A 31 -9.78 -1.27 10.89
N ASP A 32 -9.96 -0.72 12.09
CA ASP A 32 -9.33 -1.24 13.32
C ASP A 32 -9.82 -2.64 13.65
N ARG A 33 -11.13 -2.88 13.50
CA ARG A 33 -11.72 -4.21 13.68
C ARG A 33 -11.15 -5.20 12.68
N TYR A 34 -11.02 -4.81 11.42
CA TYR A 34 -10.41 -5.66 10.39
C TYR A 34 -8.97 -6.01 10.74
N ALA A 35 -8.18 -5.02 11.19
CA ALA A 35 -6.79 -5.23 11.58
C ALA A 35 -6.64 -6.19 12.77
N ALA A 36 -7.55 -6.08 13.76
CA ALA A 36 -7.62 -7.01 14.87
C ALA A 36 -7.98 -8.44 14.43
N LEU A 37 -8.89 -8.60 13.47
CA LEU A 37 -9.25 -9.92 12.92
C LEU A 37 -8.11 -10.52 12.08
N HIS A 38 -7.43 -9.70 11.29
CA HIS A 38 -6.25 -10.11 10.53
C HIS A 38 -5.15 -10.62 11.45
N THR A 39 -4.90 -9.89 12.54
CA THR A 39 -3.94 -10.29 13.59
C THR A 39 -4.32 -11.63 14.22
N GLN A 40 -5.59 -11.84 14.53
CA GLN A 40 -6.06 -13.12 15.09
C GLN A 40 -5.90 -14.28 14.10
N THR A 41 -6.07 -14.02 12.81
CA THR A 41 -6.04 -15.05 11.76
C THR A 41 -4.61 -15.44 11.38
N TYR A 42 -3.69 -14.47 11.29
CA TYR A 42 -2.33 -14.67 10.77
C TYR A 42 -1.24 -14.52 11.84
N GLY A 43 -1.59 -14.16 13.08
CA GLY A 43 -0.67 -14.01 14.20
C GLY A 43 0.21 -12.75 14.17
N GLU A 44 0.25 -12.04 13.03
CA GLU A 44 0.99 -10.80 12.87
C GLU A 44 0.11 -9.59 13.19
N ARG A 45 0.57 -8.73 14.11
CA ARG A 45 -0.12 -7.49 14.44
C ARG A 45 -0.03 -6.53 13.27
N VAL A 46 -1.19 -6.16 12.74
CA VAL A 46 -1.31 -5.16 11.67
C VAL A 46 -2.16 -4.00 12.17
N ASP A 47 -1.76 -2.76 11.87
CA ASP A 47 -2.55 -1.54 12.09
C ASP A 47 -3.37 -1.23 10.83
N ALA A 48 -4.54 -0.60 11.00
CA ALA A 48 -5.31 0.01 9.93
C ALA A 48 -4.43 0.83 8.96
N VAL A 49 -3.45 1.60 9.46
CA VAL A 49 -2.55 2.42 8.63
C VAL A 49 -1.71 1.56 7.67
N ALA A 50 -1.31 0.37 8.09
CA ALA A 50 -0.57 -0.56 7.23
C ALA A 50 -1.49 -1.26 6.22
N LEU A 51 -2.76 -1.51 6.58
CA LEU A 51 -3.73 -2.14 5.68
C LEU A 51 -4.22 -1.22 4.58
N VAL A 52 -4.42 0.07 4.86
CA VAL A 52 -5.04 1.02 3.93
C VAL A 52 -4.34 1.04 2.57
N PRO A 53 -3.00 1.18 2.46
CA PRO A 53 -2.33 1.13 1.16
C PRO A 53 -2.57 -0.18 0.40
N HIS A 54 -2.48 -1.33 1.07
CA HIS A 54 -2.71 -2.63 0.45
C HIS A 54 -4.15 -2.82 -0.04
N MET A 55 -5.13 -2.40 0.78
CA MET A 55 -6.53 -2.48 0.41
C MET A 55 -6.85 -1.58 -0.80
N LEU A 56 -6.28 -0.38 -0.85
CA LEU A 56 -6.44 0.55 -1.97
C LEU A 56 -5.77 0.02 -3.25
N GLU A 57 -4.58 -0.55 -3.15
CA GLU A 57 -3.89 -1.15 -4.30
C GLU A 57 -4.72 -2.29 -4.91
N VAL A 58 -5.20 -3.21 -4.06
CA VAL A 58 -6.07 -4.32 -4.49
C VAL A 58 -7.38 -3.80 -5.07
N PHE A 59 -7.97 -2.77 -4.48
CA PHE A 59 -9.19 -2.12 -4.99
C PHE A 59 -8.96 -1.56 -6.41
N MET A 60 -7.94 -0.74 -6.60
CA MET A 60 -7.62 -0.14 -7.90
C MET A 60 -7.28 -1.18 -8.96
N ALA A 61 -6.53 -2.22 -8.60
CA ALA A 61 -6.17 -3.31 -9.52
C ALA A 61 -7.40 -4.11 -9.99
N ARG A 62 -8.42 -4.26 -9.12
CA ARG A 62 -9.64 -5.04 -9.37
C ARG A 62 -10.77 -4.21 -9.99
N ASP A 63 -10.74 -2.89 -9.90
CA ASP A 63 -11.75 -2.03 -10.52
C ASP A 63 -11.59 -2.01 -12.05
N ARG A 64 -12.28 -2.94 -12.70
CA ARG A 64 -12.29 -3.07 -14.16
C ARG A 64 -12.94 -1.86 -14.85
N GLY A 65 -13.88 -1.19 -14.20
CA GLY A 65 -14.53 0.00 -14.76
C GLY A 65 -13.55 1.15 -14.82
N PHE A 66 -12.84 1.38 -13.71
CA PHE A 66 -11.74 2.34 -13.64
C PHE A 66 -10.64 2.05 -14.66
N ARG A 67 -10.17 0.80 -14.74
CA ARG A 67 -9.10 0.41 -15.67
C ARG A 67 -9.46 0.65 -17.14
N LYS A 68 -10.71 0.37 -17.54
CA LYS A 68 -11.16 0.59 -18.92
C LYS A 68 -11.22 2.05 -19.33
N MET A 69 -11.24 2.99 -18.38
CA MET A 69 -11.30 4.43 -18.64
C MET A 69 -9.92 5.09 -18.61
N GLY A 70 -8.88 4.37 -18.17
CA GLY A 70 -7.51 4.86 -18.04
C GLY A 70 -6.56 4.46 -19.18
N ASP A 71 -7.07 3.79 -20.22
CA ASP A 71 -6.34 3.45 -21.45
C ASP A 71 -6.66 4.45 -22.58
#